data_AF-A0A9D9SB21-F1
#
_entry.id   AF-A0A9D9SB21-F1
#
_cell.length_a   1.000
_cell.length_b   1.000
_cell.length_c   1.000
_cell.angle_alpha   90.00
_cell.angle_beta   90.00
_cell.angle_gamma   90.00
#
_symmetry.space_group_name_H-M   'P 1'
#
loop_
_entity.id
_entity.type
_entity.pdbx_description
1 polymer ?
#
loop_
_entity_poly.entity_id
_entity_poly.type
_entity_poly.pdbx_seq_one_letter_code
_entity_poly.pdbx_strand_id
1 'polypeptide(L)'
;IVLLAHYSDMKIATGVDHIIYGWVFFGVIMLLLFWVGSFWQEREAEDVPPEAGSAAWRPVSALRTGAVGIGAAVLLAGPPLYVAQLAQRPLPPLPGLVLPAEPGAGWTLDQGTALTDWRPKFQNPDRETTVQYRRNDEVVVVHLAWYGRQRQDAELINSGNTMIEQEHDVWSNVGERILSNPPHALRETELRSSRLRLLIHDWYVVGDTPTANGIAAKLLFARNLLLTGDDAGYGVVLYTPQLEDRAKSQARLREFAALLEPALDKAVSP
;
A
#
# COMPACT_ATOMS: atom_id res chain seq x y z
N ILE A 1 -14.17 -3.57 17.27
CA ILE A 1 -13.75 -4.85 16.65
C ILE A 1 -12.22 -4.91 16.51
N VAL A 2 -11.57 -4.01 15.75
CA VAL A 2 -10.09 -3.97 15.63
C VAL A 2 -9.37 -3.77 16.98
N LEU A 3 -9.85 -2.86 17.83
CA LEU A 3 -9.29 -2.66 19.17
C LEU A 3 -9.53 -3.86 20.12
N LEU A 4 -10.62 -4.61 19.94
CA LEU A 4 -10.95 -5.79 20.74
C LEU A 4 -10.07 -6.99 20.36
N ALA A 5 -9.74 -7.14 19.07
CA ALA A 5 -8.80 -8.13 18.57
C ALA A 5 -7.36 -7.85 19.05
N HIS A 6 -6.96 -6.58 19.14
CA HIS A 6 -5.63 -6.17 19.59
C HIS A 6 -5.37 -6.45 21.07
N TYR A 7 -6.38 -6.22 21.93
CA TYR A 7 -6.25 -6.42 23.39
C TYR A 7 -6.58 -7.84 23.88
N SER A 8 -7.11 -8.73 23.02
CA SER A 8 -7.50 -10.11 23.40
C SER A 8 -6.60 -11.21 22.84
N ASP A 9 -5.42 -10.84 22.31
CA ASP A 9 -4.38 -11.78 21.85
C ASP A 9 -4.92 -12.83 20.84
N MET A 10 -5.83 -12.39 19.96
CA MET A 10 -6.55 -13.22 18.97
C MET A 10 -7.25 -14.47 19.53
N LYS A 11 -7.44 -14.58 20.84
CA LYS A 11 -8.00 -15.78 21.47
C LYS A 11 -9.52 -15.90 21.29
N ILE A 12 -10.20 -14.78 21.10
CA ILE A 12 -11.64 -14.68 20.81
C ILE A 12 -11.88 -14.74 19.28
N ALA A 13 -10.80 -14.75 18.49
CA ALA A 13 -10.84 -14.53 17.05
C ALA A 13 -10.76 -15.82 16.20
N THR A 14 -10.83 -17.00 16.80
CA THR A 14 -10.71 -18.27 16.07
C THR A 14 -11.90 -19.20 16.36
N GLY A 15 -12.73 -19.44 15.33
CA GLY A 15 -13.75 -20.50 15.30
C GLY A 15 -14.97 -20.28 16.21
N VAL A 16 -16.17 -20.19 15.62
CA VAL A 16 -17.48 -20.05 16.29
C VAL A 16 -17.72 -18.68 16.95
N ASP A 17 -16.76 -18.16 17.72
CA ASP A 17 -16.92 -16.90 18.47
C ASP A 17 -17.18 -15.69 17.57
N HIS A 18 -16.47 -15.54 16.44
CA HIS A 18 -16.72 -14.44 15.50
C HIS A 18 -18.12 -14.46 14.86
N ILE A 19 -18.71 -15.65 14.66
CA ILE A 19 -20.04 -15.78 14.05
C ILE A 19 -21.10 -15.44 15.10
N ILE A 20 -20.95 -15.91 16.34
CA ILE A 20 -21.89 -15.64 17.43
C ILE A 20 -21.79 -14.18 17.88
N TYR A 21 -20.59 -13.69 18.22
CA TYR A 21 -20.40 -12.29 18.62
C TYR A 21 -20.67 -11.33 17.48
N GLY A 22 -20.35 -11.70 16.23
CA GLY A 22 -20.66 -10.89 15.06
C GLY A 22 -22.16 -10.70 14.86
N TRP A 23 -22.94 -11.78 14.95
CA TRP A 23 -24.40 -11.71 14.81
C TRP A 23 -25.07 -10.98 15.98
N VAL A 24 -24.62 -11.21 17.22
CA VAL A 24 -25.15 -10.50 18.41
C VAL A 24 -24.80 -9.01 18.36
N PHE A 25 -23.55 -8.66 18.06
CA PHE A 25 -23.12 -7.26 17.90
C PHE A 25 -23.90 -6.58 16.78
N PHE A 26 -24.03 -7.23 15.63
CA PHE A 26 -24.84 -6.75 14.52
C PHE A 26 -26.30 -6.53 14.93
N GLY A 27 -26.91 -7.48 15.63
CA GLY A 27 -28.29 -7.36 16.12
C GLY A 27 -28.48 -6.19 17.08
N VAL A 28 -27.54 -5.97 18.00
CA VAL A 28 -27.56 -4.82 18.92
C VAL A 28 -27.43 -3.50 18.18
N ILE A 29 -26.50 -3.40 17.22
CA ILE A 29 -26.33 -2.19 16.41
C ILE A 29 -27.56 -1.93 15.53
N MET A 30 -28.12 -2.97 14.90
CA MET A 30 -29.36 -2.84 14.12
C MET A 30 -30.54 -2.40 14.98
N LEU A 31 -30.68 -2.95 16.18
CA LEU A 31 -31.70 -2.53 17.13
C LEU A 31 -31.51 -1.06 17.55
N LEU A 32 -30.27 -0.63 17.82
CA LEU A 32 -29.96 0.78 18.10
C LEU A 32 -30.27 1.68 16.91
N LEU A 33 -29.94 1.29 15.68
CA LEU A 33 -30.24 2.06 14.48
C LEU A 33 -31.74 2.16 14.23
N PHE A 34 -32.52 1.08 14.40
CA PHE A 34 -33.97 1.13 14.33
C PHE A 34 -34.58 1.97 15.45
N TRP A 35 -34.05 1.87 16.66
CA TRP A 35 -34.48 2.69 17.79
C TRP A 35 -34.20 4.18 17.54
N VAL A 36 -33.01 4.53 17.06
CA VAL A 36 -32.67 5.91 16.67
C VAL A 36 -33.52 6.37 15.49
N GLY A 37 -33.70 5.53 14.47
CA GLY A 37 -34.55 5.81 13.32
C GLY A 37 -36.01 6.02 13.70
N SER A 38 -36.49 5.38 14.77
CA SER A 38 -37.87 5.56 15.25
C SER A 38 -38.16 6.98 15.73
N PHE A 39 -37.15 7.76 16.16
CA PHE A 39 -37.32 9.18 16.51
C PHE A 39 -37.54 10.09 15.30
N TRP A 40 -37.15 9.64 14.11
CA TRP A 40 -37.38 10.32 12.82
C TRP A 40 -38.52 9.69 12.01
N GLN A 41 -39.26 8.74 12.60
CA GLN A 41 -40.42 8.19 11.94
C GLN A 41 -41.48 9.29 11.84
N GLU A 42 -41.79 9.70 10.60
CA GLU A 42 -42.93 10.56 10.33
C GLU A 42 -44.17 9.83 10.84
N ARG A 43 -44.83 10.41 11.86
CA ARG A 43 -46.15 9.92 12.27
C ARG A 43 -47.06 10.12 11.07
N GLU A 44 -47.80 9.08 10.68
CA GLU A 44 -48.94 9.27 9.79
C GLU A 44 -49.75 10.43 10.36
N ALA A 45 -49.83 11.53 9.60
CA ALA A 45 -50.72 12.61 9.94
C ALA A 45 -52.10 11.97 10.11
N GLU A 46 -52.82 12.28 11.19
CA GLU A 46 -54.25 11.99 11.22
C GLU A 46 -54.83 12.48 9.89
N ASP A 47 -55.66 11.65 9.25
CA ASP A 47 -56.38 12.01 8.03
C ASP A 47 -57.30 13.21 8.35
N VAL A 48 -56.71 14.40 8.39
CA VAL A 48 -57.43 15.66 8.33
C VAL A 48 -58.03 15.65 6.93
N PRO A 49 -59.37 15.68 6.79
CA PRO A 49 -60.00 15.81 5.49
C PRO A 49 -59.32 16.99 4.79
N PRO A 50 -58.83 16.85 3.55
CA PRO A 50 -58.07 17.92 2.92
C PRO A 50 -58.96 19.16 2.93
N GLU A 51 -58.58 20.17 3.71
CA GLU A 51 -59.07 21.52 3.42
C GLU A 51 -58.74 21.73 1.95
N ALA A 52 -59.74 22.12 1.17
CA ALA A 52 -59.59 22.46 -0.24
C ALA A 52 -58.78 23.76 -0.41
N GLY A 53 -57.65 23.89 0.28
CA GLY A 53 -56.58 24.78 -0.07
C GLY A 53 -55.71 24.05 -1.06
N SER A 54 -55.78 24.45 -2.34
CA SER A 54 -54.83 24.02 -3.35
C SER A 54 -53.42 24.22 -2.79
N ALA A 55 -52.71 23.12 -2.49
CA ALA A 55 -51.28 23.20 -2.21
C ALA A 55 -50.64 23.78 -3.48
N ALA A 56 -50.36 25.08 -3.44
CA ALA A 56 -49.76 25.76 -4.57
C ALA A 56 -48.35 25.20 -4.72
N TRP A 57 -48.17 24.37 -5.73
CA TRP A 57 -46.88 23.86 -6.15
C TRP A 57 -45.99 25.08 -6.38
N ARG A 58 -45.04 25.31 -5.47
CA ARG A 58 -44.12 26.43 -5.63
C ARG A 58 -43.30 26.15 -6.89
N PRO A 59 -43.33 27.03 -7.91
CA PRO A 59 -42.54 26.81 -9.11
C PRO A 59 -41.07 26.78 -8.70
N VAL A 60 -40.45 25.60 -8.82
CA VAL A 60 -39.01 25.48 -8.62
C VAL A 60 -38.36 26.12 -9.84
N SER A 61 -37.42 27.04 -9.61
CA SER A 61 -36.70 27.69 -10.71
C SER A 61 -36.09 26.63 -11.63
N ALA A 62 -36.42 26.66 -12.93
CA ALA A 62 -35.84 25.78 -13.93
C ALA A 62 -34.31 25.90 -13.96
N LEU A 63 -33.78 27.10 -13.69
CA LEU A 63 -32.35 27.35 -13.54
C LEU A 63 -31.77 26.62 -12.33
N ARG A 64 -32.45 26.65 -11.18
CA ARG A 64 -32.01 25.95 -9.96
C ARG A 64 -32.05 24.42 -10.14
N THR A 65 -33.11 23.92 -10.77
CA THR A 65 -33.28 22.50 -11.06
C THR A 65 -32.25 22.03 -12.08
N GLY A 66 -31.99 22.82 -13.12
CA GLY A 66 -30.92 22.58 -14.09
C GLY A 66 -29.53 22.59 -13.46
N ALA A 67 -29.22 23.56 -12.60
CA ALA A 67 -27.94 23.63 -11.90
C ALA A 67 -27.70 22.44 -10.97
N VAL A 68 -28.73 22.01 -10.22
CA VAL A 68 -28.67 20.80 -9.37
C VAL A 68 -28.51 19.55 -10.24
N GLY A 69 -29.23 19.45 -11.35
CA GLY A 69 -29.11 18.34 -12.30
C GLY A 69 -27.71 18.24 -12.91
N ILE A 70 -27.12 19.36 -13.34
CA ILE A 70 -25.74 19.42 -13.85
C ILE A 70 -24.74 19.07 -12.75
N GLY A 71 -24.90 19.62 -11.54
CA GLY A 71 -24.03 19.30 -10.41
C GLY A 71 -24.05 17.81 -10.06
N ALA A 72 -25.24 17.20 -10.03
CA ALA A 72 -25.41 15.77 -9.83
C ALA A 72 -24.77 14.95 -10.97
N ALA A 73 -24.96 15.37 -12.23
CA ALA A 73 -24.35 14.70 -13.38
C ALA A 73 -22.82 14.76 -13.34
N VAL A 74 -22.23 15.90 -12.98
CA VAL A 74 -20.76 16.05 -12.83
C VAL A 74 -20.24 15.19 -11.68
N LEU A 75 -20.93 15.15 -10.54
CA LEU A 75 -20.52 14.33 -9.40
C LEU A 75 -20.61 12.82 -9.69
N LEU A 76 -21.61 12.38 -10.46
CA LEU A 76 -21.83 10.98 -10.79
C LEU A 76 -20.98 10.50 -11.97
N ALA A 77 -20.85 11.30 -13.03
CA ALA A 77 -20.16 10.92 -14.27
C ALA A 77 -18.72 11.43 -14.35
N GLY A 78 -18.38 12.51 -13.65
CA GLY A 78 -17.04 13.11 -13.68
C GLY A 78 -15.93 12.16 -13.25
N PRO A 79 -15.99 11.55 -12.04
CA PRO A 79 -14.97 10.63 -11.57
C PRO A 79 -14.73 9.41 -12.49
N PRO A 80 -15.74 8.64 -12.94
CA PRO A 80 -15.50 7.49 -13.81
C PRO A 80 -14.98 7.90 -15.19
N LEU A 81 -15.42 9.04 -15.75
CA LEU A 81 -14.86 9.57 -16.99
C LEU A 81 -13.39 9.96 -16.85
N TYR A 82 -13.04 10.62 -15.74
CA TYR A 82 -11.67 10.97 -15.43
C TYR A 82 -10.79 9.73 -15.28
N VAL A 83 -11.22 8.74 -14.49
CA VAL A 83 -10.51 7.46 -14.33
C VAL A 83 -10.35 6.74 -15.68
N ALA A 84 -11.38 6.71 -16.52
CA ALA A 84 -11.31 6.11 -17.84
C ALA A 84 -10.30 6.83 -18.76
N GLN A 85 -10.23 8.17 -18.67
CA GLN A 85 -9.23 8.95 -19.38
C GLN A 85 -7.81 8.65 -18.88
N LEU A 86 -7.61 8.50 -17.57
CA LEU A 86 -6.31 8.12 -16.99
C LEU A 86 -5.88 6.72 -17.40
N ALA A 87 -6.83 5.77 -17.49
CA ALA A 87 -6.54 4.40 -17.87
C ALA A 87 -5.92 4.30 -19.27
N GLN A 88 -6.30 5.19 -20.20
CA GLN A 88 -5.80 5.26 -21.57
C GLN A 88 -4.37 5.81 -21.70
N ARG A 89 -3.78 6.36 -20.63
CA ARG A 89 -2.39 6.86 -20.68
C ARG A 89 -1.44 5.71 -21.02
N PRO A 90 -0.47 5.90 -21.93
CA PRO A 90 0.56 4.90 -22.16
C PRO A 90 1.44 4.76 -20.92
N LEU A 91 2.10 3.60 -20.77
CA LEU A 91 3.20 3.48 -19.82
C LEU A 91 4.35 4.41 -20.26
N PRO A 92 5.08 5.01 -19.31
CA PRO A 92 6.33 5.68 -19.64
C PRO A 92 7.35 4.66 -20.18
N PRO A 93 8.42 5.12 -20.87
CA PRO A 93 9.48 4.24 -21.33
C PRO A 93 10.00 3.35 -20.20
N LEU A 94 10.12 2.05 -20.47
CA LEU A 94 10.45 1.07 -19.44
C LEU A 94 11.93 1.21 -19.03
N PRO A 95 12.25 1.34 -17.74
CA PRO A 95 13.63 1.42 -17.30
C PRO A 95 14.35 0.08 -17.48
N GLY A 96 15.68 0.17 -17.62
CA GLY A 96 16.54 -1.00 -17.70
C GLY A 96 16.71 -1.74 -16.36
N LEU A 97 16.45 -1.07 -15.23
CA LEU A 97 16.75 -1.56 -13.87
C LEU A 97 18.19 -2.07 -13.73
N VAL A 98 19.13 -1.37 -14.38
CA VAL A 98 20.55 -1.73 -14.38
C VAL A 98 21.23 -1.12 -13.17
N LEU A 99 21.60 -1.98 -12.22
CA LEU A 99 22.37 -1.61 -11.04
C LEU A 99 23.89 -1.70 -11.33
N PRO A 100 24.72 -0.87 -10.67
CA PRO A 100 26.16 -0.82 -10.94
C PRO A 100 26.84 -2.15 -10.59
N ALA A 101 27.75 -2.63 -11.43
CA ALA A 101 28.49 -3.86 -11.15
C ALA A 101 29.36 -3.74 -9.88
N GLU A 102 29.84 -2.54 -9.59
CA GLU A 102 30.66 -2.21 -8.42
C GLU A 102 30.12 -0.92 -7.77
N PRO A 103 29.17 -1.00 -6.81
CA PRO A 103 28.64 0.18 -6.13
C PRO A 103 29.66 0.86 -5.20
N GLY A 104 30.79 0.19 -4.91
CA GLY A 104 31.89 0.72 -4.10
C GLY A 104 32.17 -0.11 -2.85
N ALA A 105 33.13 0.33 -2.04
CA ALA A 105 33.54 -0.31 -0.77
C ALA A 105 33.83 -1.82 -0.85
N GLY A 106 34.29 -2.31 -2.01
CA GLY A 106 34.61 -3.72 -2.24
C GLY A 106 33.40 -4.63 -2.53
N TRP A 107 32.20 -4.07 -2.67
CA TRP A 107 31.03 -4.82 -3.15
C TRP A 107 31.09 -5.01 -4.66
N THR A 108 30.87 -6.25 -5.10
CA THR A 108 30.77 -6.60 -6.51
C THR A 108 29.51 -7.41 -6.77
N LEU A 109 28.95 -7.24 -7.97
CA LEU A 109 27.82 -8.03 -8.43
C LEU A 109 28.22 -9.50 -8.46
N ASP A 110 27.42 -10.32 -7.82
CA ASP A 110 27.66 -11.74 -7.64
C ASP A 110 26.65 -12.57 -8.43
N GLN A 111 27.17 -13.32 -9.41
CA GLN A 111 26.42 -14.24 -10.26
C GLN A 111 26.53 -15.70 -9.77
N GLY A 112 27.06 -15.92 -8.56
CA GLY A 112 27.18 -17.22 -7.93
C GLY A 112 25.85 -17.75 -7.37
N THR A 113 25.94 -18.67 -6.42
CA THR A 113 24.77 -19.27 -5.78
C THR A 113 23.94 -18.21 -5.06
N ALA A 114 22.64 -18.15 -5.39
CA ALA A 114 21.70 -17.27 -4.74
C ALA A 114 21.67 -17.52 -3.23
N LEU A 115 21.62 -16.44 -2.45
CA LEU A 115 21.56 -16.53 -0.98
C LEU A 115 20.40 -17.40 -0.47
N THR A 116 19.25 -17.30 -1.13
CA THR A 116 18.02 -18.00 -0.78
C THR A 116 17.08 -18.01 -1.99
N ASP A 117 16.12 -18.93 -2.01
CA ASP A 117 15.02 -18.95 -2.98
C ASP A 117 13.88 -17.97 -2.62
N TRP A 118 13.89 -17.44 -1.38
CA TRP A 118 12.88 -16.46 -0.96
C TRP A 118 13.00 -15.15 -1.73
N ARG A 119 11.86 -14.57 -2.12
CA ARG A 119 11.73 -13.25 -2.77
C ARG A 119 10.49 -12.53 -2.25
N PRO A 120 10.51 -11.18 -2.16
CA PRO A 120 9.29 -10.43 -1.93
C PRO A 120 8.33 -10.61 -3.10
N LYS A 121 7.03 -10.60 -2.82
CA LYS A 121 5.98 -10.69 -3.84
C LYS A 121 5.43 -9.29 -4.11
N PHE A 122 5.61 -8.81 -5.33
CA PHE A 122 4.97 -7.61 -5.84
C PHE A 122 3.93 -7.98 -6.89
N GLN A 123 2.73 -7.42 -6.81
CA GLN A 123 1.65 -7.69 -7.75
C GLN A 123 1.86 -6.89 -9.04
N ASN A 124 2.08 -7.62 -10.14
CA ASN A 124 2.16 -7.10 -11.51
C ASN A 124 3.01 -5.82 -11.67
N PRO A 125 4.26 -5.78 -11.18
CA PRO A 125 5.16 -4.67 -11.51
C PRO A 125 5.41 -4.62 -13.02
N ASP A 126 5.58 -3.41 -13.56
CA ASP A 126 5.91 -3.23 -14.99
C ASP A 126 7.33 -3.71 -15.31
N ARG A 127 8.23 -3.56 -14.33
CA ARG A 127 9.59 -4.10 -14.34
C ARG A 127 9.99 -4.54 -12.94
N GLU A 128 10.71 -5.64 -12.86
CA GLU A 128 11.34 -6.08 -11.61
C GLU A 128 12.72 -6.64 -11.89
N THR A 129 13.62 -6.53 -10.91
CA THR A 129 14.93 -7.18 -10.94
C THR A 129 15.33 -7.61 -9.55
N THR A 130 16.11 -8.69 -9.47
CA THR A 130 16.78 -9.09 -8.24
C THR A 130 18.24 -9.37 -8.53
N VAL A 131 19.14 -8.70 -7.80
CA VAL A 131 20.58 -8.87 -7.95
C VAL A 131 21.24 -9.07 -6.59
N GLN A 132 22.33 -9.82 -6.57
CA GLN A 132 23.10 -10.10 -5.37
C GLN A 132 24.46 -9.40 -5.46
N TYR A 133 24.90 -8.85 -4.33
CA TYR A 133 26.23 -8.31 -4.16
C TYR A 133 26.96 -9.08 -3.08
N ARG A 134 28.27 -9.29 -3.29
CA ARG A 134 29.15 -9.92 -2.31
C ARG A 134 30.33 -9.02 -1.98
N ARG A 135 30.74 -9.04 -0.72
CA ARG A 135 32.00 -8.47 -0.22
C ARG A 135 32.59 -9.45 0.79
N ASN A 136 33.66 -10.15 0.42
CA ASN A 136 34.19 -11.27 1.21
C ASN A 136 33.07 -12.30 1.47
N ASP A 137 32.79 -12.63 2.74
CA ASP A 137 31.69 -13.53 3.14
C ASP A 137 30.35 -12.81 3.34
N GLU A 138 30.30 -11.49 3.14
CA GLU A 138 29.08 -10.71 3.29
C GLU A 138 28.27 -10.69 2.00
N VAL A 139 26.96 -10.85 2.13
CA VAL A 139 26.02 -10.87 1.01
C VAL A 139 24.88 -9.89 1.28
N VAL A 140 24.56 -9.04 0.30
CA VAL A 140 23.35 -8.21 0.29
C VAL A 140 22.65 -8.45 -1.03
N VAL A 141 21.35 -8.68 -0.97
CA VAL A 141 20.51 -8.84 -2.16
C VAL A 141 19.61 -7.62 -2.29
N VAL A 142 19.48 -7.12 -3.51
CA VAL A 142 18.65 -5.99 -3.90
C VAL A 142 17.54 -6.50 -4.78
N HIS A 143 16.31 -6.22 -4.40
CA HIS A 143 15.15 -6.41 -5.25
C HIS A 143 14.50 -5.05 -5.53
N LEU A 144 14.24 -4.76 -6.81
CA LEU A 144 13.53 -3.57 -7.26
C LEU A 144 12.25 -4.00 -7.98
N ALA A 145 11.14 -3.35 -7.64
CA ALA A 145 9.86 -3.51 -8.32
C ALA A 145 9.35 -2.12 -8.75
N TRP A 146 9.34 -1.87 -10.05
CA TRP A 146 8.98 -0.58 -10.65
C TRP A 146 7.59 -0.63 -11.29
N TYR A 147 6.82 0.41 -11.03
CA TYR A 147 5.48 0.64 -11.53
C TYR A 147 5.49 1.94 -12.31
N GLY A 148 5.25 1.87 -13.61
CA GLY A 148 5.24 3.06 -14.48
C GLY A 148 3.96 3.87 -14.35
N ARG A 149 2.88 3.24 -13.89
CA ARG A 149 1.60 3.88 -13.54
C ARG A 149 0.89 3.08 -12.44
N GLN A 150 0.17 3.78 -11.58
CA GLN A 150 -0.72 3.16 -10.60
C GLN A 150 -2.05 2.78 -11.28
N ARG A 151 -2.36 1.49 -11.34
CA ARG A 151 -3.57 0.96 -11.96
C ARG A 151 -4.11 -0.22 -11.17
N GLN A 152 -5.37 -0.55 -11.39
CA GLN A 152 -5.97 -1.72 -10.77
C GLN A 152 -5.09 -2.97 -11.01
N ASP A 153 -4.88 -3.74 -9.95
CA ASP A 153 -4.02 -4.94 -9.89
C ASP A 153 -2.52 -4.70 -10.13
N ALA A 154 -2.07 -3.46 -10.32
CA ALA A 154 -0.65 -3.08 -10.39
C ALA A 154 -0.44 -1.75 -9.67
N GLU A 155 -0.36 -1.83 -8.34
CA GLU A 155 -0.16 -0.70 -7.45
C GLU A 155 1.06 -0.98 -6.56
N LEU A 156 1.93 0.01 -6.41
CA LEU A 156 3.10 -0.12 -5.54
C LEU A 156 2.70 -0.25 -4.06
N ILE A 157 1.65 0.48 -3.65
CA ILE A 157 1.13 0.49 -2.29
C ILE A 157 -0.15 -0.35 -2.21
N ASN A 158 0.04 -1.67 -2.18
CA ASN A 158 -1.03 -2.67 -2.14
C ASN A 158 -0.76 -3.67 -1.01
N SER A 159 -1.80 -4.11 -0.31
CA SER A 159 -1.73 -5.19 0.69
C SER A 159 -1.33 -6.55 0.09
N GLY A 160 -1.50 -6.71 -1.23
CA GLY A 160 -1.03 -7.86 -1.97
C GLY A 160 0.48 -7.90 -2.19
N ASN A 161 1.17 -6.77 -1.99
CA ASN A 161 2.63 -6.73 -2.00
C ASN A 161 3.12 -7.13 -0.60
N THR A 162 3.81 -8.26 -0.51
CA THR A 162 4.19 -8.84 0.78
C THR A 162 5.59 -9.42 0.78
N MET A 163 6.23 -9.41 1.95
CA MET A 163 7.49 -10.13 2.17
C MET A 163 7.25 -11.64 2.26
N ILE A 164 6.13 -12.05 2.86
CA ILE A 164 5.68 -13.45 2.91
C ILE A 164 4.15 -13.52 2.89
N GLU A 165 3.58 -14.55 2.28
CA GLU A 165 2.14 -14.78 2.38
C GLU A 165 1.76 -15.23 3.80
N GLN A 166 0.48 -15.09 4.15
CA GLN A 166 -0.04 -15.66 5.39
C GLN A 166 0.13 -17.18 5.34
N GLU A 167 0.61 -17.78 6.43
CA GLU A 167 0.86 -19.22 6.54
C GLU A 167 1.94 -19.76 5.57
N HIS A 168 2.97 -18.96 5.27
CA HIS A 168 4.08 -19.41 4.43
C HIS A 168 4.80 -20.64 5.03
N ASP A 169 4.92 -21.71 4.24
CA ASP A 169 5.43 -23.03 4.68
C ASP A 169 6.85 -23.02 5.30
N VAL A 170 7.74 -22.14 4.81
CA VAL A 170 9.17 -22.12 5.16
C VAL A 170 9.54 -20.93 6.05
N TRP A 171 8.88 -19.79 5.86
CA TRP A 171 9.28 -18.51 6.44
C TRP A 171 8.24 -17.99 7.42
N SER A 172 8.70 -17.55 8.57
CA SER A 172 7.91 -16.85 9.58
C SER A 172 8.38 -15.41 9.72
N ASN A 173 7.44 -14.47 9.76
CA ASN A 173 7.73 -13.08 10.10
C ASN A 173 7.84 -12.96 11.62
N VAL A 174 9.03 -12.58 12.11
CA VAL A 174 9.35 -12.45 13.53
C VAL A 174 8.98 -11.07 14.05
N GLY A 175 8.96 -10.07 13.18
CA GLY A 175 8.52 -8.73 13.52
C GLY A 175 8.90 -7.68 12.49
N GLU A 176 8.13 -6.61 12.49
CA GLU A 176 8.30 -5.44 11.65
C GLU A 176 8.45 -4.18 12.51
N ARG A 177 9.22 -3.21 12.01
CA ARG A 177 9.30 -1.88 12.62
C ARG A 177 9.65 -0.82 11.58
N ILE A 178 9.19 0.40 11.81
CA ILE A 178 9.65 1.55 11.04
C ILE A 178 10.88 2.14 11.71
N LEU A 179 11.97 2.26 10.95
CA LEU A 179 13.17 2.96 11.34
C LEU A 179 13.14 4.36 10.74
N SER A 180 13.01 5.38 11.59
CA SER A 180 12.88 6.78 11.16
C SER A 180 14.21 7.46 10.80
N ASN A 181 15.34 6.75 10.92
CA ASN A 181 16.71 7.20 10.62
C ASN A 181 17.48 5.97 10.07
N PRO A 182 18.24 5.95 8.94
CA PRO A 182 18.67 7.00 7.96
C PRO A 182 18.70 6.53 6.46
N PRO A 183 19.10 7.33 5.44
CA PRO A 183 18.96 8.79 5.28
C PRO A 183 17.50 9.23 5.08
N HIS A 184 16.58 8.28 4.93
CA HIS A 184 15.14 8.47 4.99
C HIS A 184 14.48 7.35 5.83
N ALA A 185 13.17 7.43 6.07
CA ALA A 185 12.45 6.38 6.79
C ALA A 185 12.40 5.09 5.95
N LEU A 186 12.60 3.94 6.59
CA LEU A 186 12.50 2.60 6.00
C LEU A 186 11.78 1.64 6.95
N ARG A 187 11.22 0.55 6.43
CA ARG A 187 10.68 -0.57 7.21
C ARG A 187 11.74 -1.64 7.35
N GLU A 188 11.86 -2.19 8.55
CA GLU A 188 12.72 -3.32 8.84
C GLU A 188 11.86 -4.54 9.20
N THR A 189 12.07 -5.63 8.47
CA THR A 189 11.35 -6.91 8.66
C THR A 189 12.35 -8.02 8.96
N GLU A 190 12.09 -8.82 10.00
CA GLU A 190 12.87 -10.01 10.32
C GLU A 190 12.11 -11.27 9.89
N LEU A 191 12.69 -12.04 8.97
CA LEU A 191 12.17 -13.34 8.59
C LEU A 191 13.03 -14.46 9.15
N ARG A 192 12.39 -15.55 9.55
CA ARG A 192 13.06 -16.74 10.08
C ARG A 192 12.51 -17.98 9.42
N SER A 193 13.43 -18.80 8.91
CA SER A 193 13.20 -20.19 8.54
C SER A 193 13.94 -21.13 9.51
N SER A 194 13.88 -22.43 9.26
CA SER A 194 14.63 -23.44 10.04
C SER A 194 16.15 -23.36 9.86
N ARG A 195 16.64 -22.74 8.78
CA ARG A 195 18.07 -22.71 8.41
C ARG A 195 18.67 -21.31 8.34
N LEU A 196 17.85 -20.28 8.18
CA LEU A 196 18.29 -18.93 7.88
C LEU A 196 17.38 -17.90 8.55
N ARG A 197 18.00 -16.83 9.05
CA ARG A 197 17.31 -15.59 9.42
C ARG A 197 17.70 -14.50 8.43
N LEU A 198 16.73 -13.74 7.98
CA LEU A 198 16.92 -12.61 7.09
C LEU A 198 16.55 -11.33 7.81
N LEU A 199 17.40 -10.32 7.67
CA LEU A 199 17.05 -8.95 7.97
C LEU A 199 16.76 -8.25 6.65
N ILE A 200 15.60 -7.62 6.56
CA ILE A 200 15.12 -6.94 5.35
C ILE A 200 14.92 -5.47 5.68
N HIS A 201 15.41 -4.56 4.83
CA HIS A 201 15.06 -3.15 4.81
C HIS A 201 14.31 -2.83 3.51
N ASP A 202 13.11 -2.27 3.63
CA ASP A 202 12.29 -1.90 2.48
C ASP A 202 11.73 -0.47 2.58
N TRP A 203 11.59 0.17 1.42
CA TRP A 203 10.96 1.49 1.29
C TRP A 203 10.43 1.68 -0.13
N TYR A 204 9.61 2.70 -0.29
CA TYR A 204 9.07 3.14 -1.57
C TYR A 204 9.73 4.42 -2.01
N VAL A 205 9.85 4.63 -3.32
CA VAL A 205 10.26 5.89 -3.91
C VAL A 205 9.17 6.34 -4.89
N VAL A 206 8.65 7.55 -4.67
CA VAL A 206 7.58 8.16 -5.47
C VAL A 206 8.10 9.48 -6.03
N GLY A 207 8.32 9.55 -7.35
CA GLY A 207 9.19 10.57 -7.94
C GLY A 207 10.58 10.48 -7.31
N ASP A 208 11.05 11.58 -6.71
CA ASP A 208 12.35 11.63 -6.01
C ASP A 208 12.21 11.50 -4.48
N THR A 209 11.03 11.14 -3.98
CA THR A 209 10.73 11.14 -2.54
C THR A 209 10.69 9.72 -1.97
N PRO A 210 11.68 9.31 -1.18
CA PRO A 210 11.65 8.03 -0.48
C PRO A 210 10.73 8.07 0.75
N THR A 211 10.00 6.98 1.01
CA THR A 211 9.10 6.85 2.17
C THR A 211 8.80 5.39 2.51
N ALA A 212 8.66 5.10 3.81
CA ALA A 212 8.18 3.81 4.31
C ALA A 212 6.67 3.81 4.66
N ASN A 213 6.03 4.98 4.58
CA ASN A 213 4.64 5.17 4.98
C ASN A 213 3.73 5.07 3.74
N GLY A 214 2.90 4.03 3.69
CA GLY A 214 2.00 3.79 2.56
C GLY A 214 0.96 4.90 2.35
N ILE A 215 0.48 5.57 3.41
CA ILE A 215 -0.45 6.70 3.27
C ILE A 215 0.27 7.90 2.65
N ALA A 216 1.48 8.21 3.13
CA ALA A 216 2.28 9.29 2.57
C ALA A 216 2.59 9.02 1.09
N ALA A 217 2.96 7.79 0.72
CA ALA A 217 3.18 7.38 -0.66
C ALA A 217 1.92 7.58 -1.53
N LYS A 218 0.74 7.18 -1.06
CA LYS A 218 -0.53 7.38 -1.79
C LYS A 218 -0.85 8.87 -2.01
N LEU A 219 -0.58 9.72 -1.02
CA LEU A 219 -0.74 11.17 -1.16
C LEU A 219 0.26 11.77 -2.16
N LEU A 220 1.51 11.29 -2.17
CA LEU A 220 2.52 11.70 -3.16
C LEU A 220 2.11 11.30 -4.58
N PHE A 221 1.61 10.07 -4.79
CA PHE A 221 1.08 9.66 -6.09
C PHE A 221 -0.08 10.53 -6.54
N ALA A 222 -1.05 10.79 -5.67
CA ALA A 222 -2.18 11.66 -5.99
C ALA A 222 -1.72 13.09 -6.35
N ARG A 223 -0.75 13.64 -5.60
CA ARG A 223 -0.16 14.95 -5.89
C ARG A 223 0.54 14.98 -7.24
N ASN A 224 1.42 14.02 -7.52
CA ASN A 224 2.19 13.98 -8.77
C ASN A 224 1.26 13.79 -9.97
N LEU A 225 0.26 12.92 -9.84
CA LEU A 225 -0.74 12.70 -10.87
C LEU A 225 -1.53 13.97 -11.22
N LEU A 226 -1.85 14.81 -10.23
CA LEU A 226 -2.56 16.08 -10.44
C LEU A 226 -1.66 17.20 -10.97
N LEU A 227 -0.39 17.26 -10.54
CA LEU A 227 0.52 18.38 -10.86
C LEU A 227 1.34 18.15 -12.13
N THR A 228 1.86 16.94 -12.32
CA THR A 228 2.75 16.60 -13.43
C THR A 228 2.14 15.56 -14.36
N GLY A 229 1.06 14.90 -13.94
CA GLY A 229 0.51 13.77 -14.68
C GLY A 229 1.43 12.54 -14.64
N ASP A 230 2.30 12.45 -13.63
CA ASP A 230 3.18 11.31 -13.39
C ASP A 230 2.75 10.58 -12.11
N ASP A 231 2.78 9.27 -12.16
CA ASP A 231 2.42 8.36 -11.08
C ASP A 231 3.30 7.10 -11.08
N ALA A 232 4.50 7.22 -11.66
CA ALA A 232 5.53 6.21 -11.57
C ALA A 232 6.16 6.17 -10.17
N GLY A 233 6.60 4.98 -9.76
CA GLY A 233 7.30 4.77 -8.50
C GLY A 233 7.82 3.35 -8.39
N TYR A 234 8.69 3.09 -7.42
CA TYR A 234 9.28 1.78 -7.25
C TYR A 234 9.49 1.43 -5.78
N GLY A 235 9.46 0.13 -5.50
CA GLY A 235 9.82 -0.45 -4.22
C GLY A 235 11.27 -0.90 -4.24
N VAL A 236 11.98 -0.63 -3.16
CA VAL A 236 13.34 -1.13 -2.92
C VAL A 236 13.27 -2.10 -1.74
N VAL A 237 13.83 -3.29 -1.91
CA VAL A 237 13.95 -4.29 -0.86
C VAL A 237 15.40 -4.76 -0.80
N LEU A 238 16.07 -4.47 0.32
CA LEU A 238 17.42 -4.93 0.62
C LEU A 238 17.36 -6.03 1.68
N TYR A 239 18.09 -7.12 1.49
CA TYR A 239 18.13 -8.17 2.51
C TYR A 239 19.49 -8.87 2.62
N THR A 240 19.79 -9.31 3.83
CA THR A 240 21.06 -9.97 4.20
C THR A 240 20.81 -11.03 5.28
N PRO A 241 21.67 -12.06 5.42
CA PRO A 241 21.61 -12.96 6.57
C PRO A 241 21.74 -12.17 7.87
N GLN A 242 20.81 -12.41 8.80
CA GLN A 242 20.89 -11.83 10.12
C GLN A 242 21.96 -12.56 10.94
N LEU A 243 22.99 -11.82 11.35
CA LEU A 243 24.02 -12.26 12.27
C LEU A 243 23.49 -12.29 13.72
N GLU A 244 24.19 -12.99 14.62
CA GLU A 244 23.88 -12.99 16.06
C GLU A 244 23.79 -11.58 16.63
N ASP A 245 24.75 -10.73 16.26
CA ASP A 245 24.68 -9.29 16.52
C ASP A 245 23.88 -8.61 15.41
N ARG A 246 22.61 -8.34 15.73
CA ARG A 246 21.69 -7.61 14.85
C ARG A 246 22.25 -6.27 14.40
N ALA A 247 23.00 -5.56 15.25
CA ALA A 247 23.50 -4.22 14.92
C ALA A 247 24.48 -4.27 13.73
N LYS A 248 25.26 -5.36 13.60
CA LYS A 248 26.15 -5.57 12.45
C LYS A 248 25.37 -5.78 11.15
N SER A 249 24.28 -6.54 11.21
CA SER A 249 23.41 -6.76 10.05
C SER A 249 22.72 -5.47 9.60
N GLN A 250 22.28 -4.65 10.58
CA GLN A 250 21.73 -3.32 10.33
C GLN A 250 22.75 -2.35 9.73
N ALA A 251 23.98 -2.33 10.27
CA ALA A 251 25.06 -1.51 9.75
C ALA A 251 25.39 -1.89 8.30
N ARG A 252 25.50 -3.19 8.00
CA ARG A 252 25.73 -3.69 6.64
C ARG A 252 24.69 -3.19 5.65
N LEU A 253 23.39 -3.33 5.98
CA LEU A 253 22.32 -2.86 5.09
C LEU A 253 22.34 -1.34 4.92
N ARG A 254 22.57 -0.57 5.98
CA ARG A 254 22.64 0.90 5.91
C ARG A 254 23.83 1.40 5.10
N GLU A 255 25.01 0.83 5.32
CA GLU A 255 26.22 1.15 4.56
C GLU A 255 26.03 0.82 3.08
N PHE A 256 25.45 -0.34 2.78
CA PHE A 256 25.17 -0.73 1.40
C PHE A 256 24.11 0.15 0.74
N ALA A 257 23.02 0.48 1.45
CA ALA A 257 21.98 1.39 0.97
C ALA A 257 22.56 2.75 0.57
N ALA A 258 23.42 3.34 1.40
CA ALA A 258 24.06 4.62 1.13
C ALA A 258 24.96 4.61 -0.13
N LEU A 259 25.53 3.46 -0.49
CA LEU A 259 26.30 3.28 -1.73
C LEU A 259 25.38 3.12 -2.96
N LEU A 260 24.24 2.45 -2.77
CA LEU A 260 23.30 2.13 -3.84
C LEU A 260 22.41 3.32 -4.22
N GLU A 261 21.97 4.11 -3.24
CA GLU A 261 21.00 5.20 -3.41
C GLU A 261 21.31 6.14 -4.59
N PRO A 262 22.54 6.68 -4.77
CA PRO A 262 22.85 7.56 -5.89
C PRO A 262 22.74 6.90 -7.28
N ALA A 263 22.70 5.57 -7.33
CA ALA A 263 22.55 4.81 -8.56
C ALA A 263 21.09 4.39 -8.83
N LEU A 264 20.19 4.46 -7.83
CA LEU A 264 18.79 4.06 -7.99
C LEU A 264 18.08 4.93 -9.03
N ASP A 265 18.23 6.25 -8.96
CA ASP A 265 17.61 7.19 -9.91
C ASP A 265 17.99 6.88 -11.36
N LYS A 266 19.27 6.50 -11.59
CA LYS A 266 19.77 6.10 -12.91
C LYS A 266 19.21 4.74 -13.35
N ALA A 267 19.06 3.79 -12.42
CA ALA A 267 18.55 2.46 -12.73
C ALA A 267 17.07 2.48 -13.14
N VAL A 268 16.30 3.42 -12.59
CA VAL A 268 14.86 3.60 -12.88
C VAL A 268 14.58 4.67 -13.93
N SER A 269 15.61 5.35 -14.42
CA SER A 269 15.51 6.21 -15.59
C SER A 269 15.50 5.37 -16.87
N PRO A 270 14.74 5.79 -17.90
CA PRO A 270 14.70 5.10 -19.19
C PRO A 270 15.97 5.29 -20.03
#